data_AF-A0A931HX80-F1
#
_entry.id   AF-A0A931HX80-F1
#
_cell.length_a   1.000
_cell.length_b   1.000
_cell.length_c   1.000
_cell.angle_alpha   90.00
_cell.angle_beta   90.00
_cell.angle_gamma   90.00
#
_symmetry.space_group_name_H-M   'P 1'
#
loop_
_entity.id
_entity.type
_entity.pdbx_description
1 polymer ?
#
loop_
_entity_poly.entity_id
_entity_poly.type
_entity_poly.pdbx_seq_one_letter_code
_entity_poly.pdbx_strand_id
1 'polypeptide(L)' 'MDRETLHQHILTLKGKICSGQIQYNQFEDHLTPHLDAVKLKEDGIVDESTISQTLRILLDSVNRP' A
#
# COMPACT_ATOMS: atom_id res chain seq x y z
N MET A 1 11.41 8.24 0.42
CA MET A 1 10.96 7.20 -0.53
C MET A 1 10.38 7.90 -1.73
N ASP A 2 10.87 7.59 -2.91
CA ASP A 2 10.38 8.17 -4.16
C ASP A 2 8.96 7.71 -4.48
N ARG A 3 8.23 8.56 -5.21
CA ARG A 3 6.81 8.37 -5.55
C ARG A 3 6.60 7.09 -6.38
N GLU A 4 7.52 6.81 -7.30
CA GLU A 4 7.54 5.58 -8.10
C GLU A 4 7.78 4.34 -7.24
N THR A 5 8.75 4.39 -6.32
CA THR A 5 9.02 3.29 -5.38
C THR A 5 7.80 2.99 -4.53
N LEU A 6 7.12 4.03 -4.08
CA LEU A 6 5.92 3.90 -3.28
C LEU A 6 4.73 3.33 -4.07
N HIS A 7 4.57 3.73 -5.34
CA HIS A 7 3.58 3.14 -6.25
C HIS A 7 3.85 1.64 -6.47
N GLN A 8 5.11 1.27 -6.73
CA GLN A 8 5.51 -0.13 -6.89
C GLN A 8 5.27 -0.95 -5.61
N HIS A 9 5.56 -0.39 -4.44
CA HIS A 9 5.31 -1.08 -3.18
C HIS A 9 3.82 -1.29 -2.91
N ILE A 10 2.96 -0.31 -3.21
CA ILE A 10 1.50 -0.46 -3.07
C ILE A 10 0.97 -1.55 -4.00
N LEU A 11 1.42 -1.57 -5.26
CA LEU A 11 1.05 -2.64 -6.20
C LEU A 11 1.54 -4.00 -5.73
N THR A 12 2.77 -4.09 -5.24
CA THR A 12 3.34 -5.32 -4.69
C THR A 12 2.55 -5.79 -3.47
N LEU A 13 2.18 -4.87 -2.58
CA LEU A 13 1.38 -5.18 -1.40
C LEU A 13 -0.01 -5.70 -1.79
N LYS A 14 -0.71 -5.01 -2.73
CA LYS A 14 -1.98 -5.46 -3.30
C LYS A 14 -1.85 -6.86 -3.91
N GLY A 15 -0.79 -7.10 -4.68
CA GLY A 15 -0.50 -8.40 -5.29
C GLY A 15 -0.26 -9.50 -4.25
N LYS A 16 0.52 -9.22 -3.20
CA LYS A 16 0.80 -10.18 -2.11
C LYS A 16 -0.44 -10.51 -1.27
N ILE A 17 -1.29 -9.51 -1.01
CA ILE A 17 -2.59 -9.69 -0.34
C ILE A 17 -3.51 -10.56 -1.22
N CYS A 18 -3.65 -10.21 -2.50
CA CYS A 18 -4.49 -10.95 -3.44
C CYS A 18 -3.99 -12.37 -3.70
N SER A 19 -2.68 -12.59 -3.62
CA SER A 19 -2.04 -13.90 -3.74
C SER A 19 -2.11 -14.74 -2.44
N GLY A 20 -2.60 -14.19 -1.33
CA GLY A 20 -2.62 -14.85 -0.02
C GLY A 20 -1.25 -15.08 0.61
N GLN A 21 -0.18 -14.44 0.10
CA GLN A 21 1.17 -14.53 0.65
C GLN A 21 1.31 -13.74 1.96
N ILE A 22 0.52 -12.66 2.11
CA ILE A 22 0.35 -11.99 3.39
C ILE A 22 -0.91 -12.60 4.01
N GLN A 23 -0.73 -13.37 5.10
CA GLN A 23 -1.85 -13.79 5.94
C GLN A 23 -2.45 -12.55 6.60
N TYR A 24 -3.42 -11.95 5.91
CA TYR A 24 -4.10 -10.77 6.36
C TYR A 24 -5.35 -11.19 7.13
N ASN A 25 -5.37 -10.89 8.43
CA ASN A 25 -6.48 -11.26 9.29
C ASN A 25 -7.66 -10.33 8.97
N GLN A 26 -8.66 -10.88 8.30
CA GLN A 26 -9.88 -10.22 7.79
C GLN A 26 -10.73 -9.50 8.86
N PHE A 27 -10.41 -9.69 10.15
CA PHE A 27 -11.02 -8.98 11.28
C PHE A 27 -10.27 -7.70 11.72
N GLU A 28 -9.04 -7.48 11.27
CA GLU A 28 -8.22 -6.27 11.51
C GLU A 28 -8.15 -5.38 10.25
N ASP A 29 -9.14 -5.50 9.34
CA ASP A 29 -9.10 -4.91 8.01
C ASP A 29 -9.26 -3.38 8.02
N HIS A 30 -8.13 -2.72 8.25
CA HIS A 30 -7.91 -1.30 8.04
C HIS A 30 -6.84 -1.09 6.97
N LEU A 31 -6.73 -1.98 5.98
CA LEU A 31 -5.67 -1.86 4.98
C LEU A 31 -6.20 -1.96 3.56
N THR A 32 -7.18 -2.84 3.32
CA THR A 32 -7.94 -2.85 2.07
C THR A 32 -8.61 -1.49 1.79
N PRO A 33 -9.37 -0.89 2.72
CA PRO A 33 -9.97 0.43 2.49
C PRO A 33 -8.93 1.54 2.39
N HIS A 34 -7.78 1.41 3.05
CA HIS A 34 -6.72 2.40 2.93
C HIS A 34 -5.96 2.29 1.60
N LEU A 35 -5.77 1.08 1.06
CA LEU A 35 -5.22 0.86 -0.29
C LEU A 35 -6.18 1.28 -1.40
N ASP A 36 -7.48 1.21 -1.14
CA ASP A 36 -8.53 1.66 -2.06
C ASP A 36 -8.69 3.19 -2.04
N ALA A 37 -8.50 3.81 -0.87
CA ALA A 37 -8.50 5.27 -0.70
C ALA A 37 -7.28 5.96 -1.37
N VAL A 38 -6.24 5.19 -1.70
CA VAL A 38 -5.07 5.70 -2.41
C VAL A 38 -5.45 6.06 -3.83
N LYS A 39 -5.35 7.35 -4.15
CA LYS A 39 -5.61 7.86 -5.49
C LYS A 39 -4.34 7.85 -6.33
N LEU A 40 -4.52 7.74 -7.63
CA LEU A 40 -3.47 7.99 -8.60
C LEU A 40 -3.53 9.46 -9.00
N LYS A 41 -2.37 10.08 -9.19
CA LYS A 41 -2.25 11.37 -9.88
C LYS A 41 -2.49 11.19 -11.37
N GLU A 42 -2.64 12.30 -12.08
CA GLU A 42 -2.81 12.34 -13.54
C GLU A 42 -1.67 11.63 -14.31
N ASP A 43 -0.49 11.52 -13.70
CA ASP A 43 0.68 10.81 -14.24
C ASP A 43 0.58 9.27 -14.07
N GLY A 44 -0.47 8.75 -13.45
CA GLY A 44 -0.65 7.31 -13.15
C GLY A 44 0.13 6.82 -11.92
N ILE A 45 0.94 7.67 -11.30
CA ILE A 45 1.67 7.40 -10.06
C ILE A 45 0.75 7.60 -8.85
N VAL A 46 0.98 6.85 -7.76
CA VAL A 46 0.24 7.04 -6.50
C VAL A 46 0.43 8.44 -5.92
N ASP A 47 -0.67 9.07 -5.51
CA ASP A 47 -0.66 10.32 -4.75
C ASP A 47 -0.32 10.06 -3.28
N GLU A 48 0.90 10.44 -2.89
CA GLU A 48 1.43 10.32 -1.53
C GLU A 48 0.57 11.02 -0.45
N SER A 49 -0.19 12.04 -0.83
CA SER A 49 -1.04 12.81 0.09
C SER A 49 -2.32 12.03 0.45
N THR A 50 -2.70 11.06 -0.39
CA THR A 50 -3.86 10.18 -0.14
C THR A 50 -3.49 8.92 0.64
N ILE A 51 -2.20 8.72 0.91
CA ILE A 51 -1.71 7.57 1.67
C ILE A 51 -1.91 7.83 3.15
N SER A 52 -2.71 6.98 3.77
CA SER A 52 -2.91 7.00 5.21
C SER A 52 -1.63 6.63 5.96
N GLN A 53 -1.44 7.21 7.14
CA GLN A 53 -0.26 7.00 7.97
C GLN A 53 -0.02 5.52 8.30
N THR A 54 -1.07 4.74 8.55
CA THR A 54 -1.02 3.28 8.75
C THR A 54 -0.38 2.55 7.57
N LEU A 55 -0.76 2.93 6.35
CA LEU A 55 -0.27 2.31 5.12
C LEU A 55 1.20 2.65 4.90
N ARG A 56 1.60 3.88 5.27
CA ARG A 56 3.00 4.34 5.26
C ARG A 56 3.87 3.53 6.24
N ILE A 57 3.37 3.25 7.45
CA ILE A 57 4.05 2.43 8.46
C ILE A 57 4.20 0.99 7.96
N LEU A 58 3.16 0.42 7.35
CA LEU A 58 3.25 -0.93 6.77
C LEU A 58 4.23 -0.99 5.61
N LEU A 59 4.19 -0.01 4.71
CA LEU A 59 5.16 0.07 3.61
C LEU A 59 6.59 0.14 4.14
N ASP A 60 6.84 0.88 5.23
CA ASP A 60 8.15 0.93 5.87
C ASP A 60 8.54 -0.43 6.50
N SER A 61 7.60 -1.06 7.21
CA SER A 61 7.81 -2.33 7.90
C SER A 61 8.06 -3.51 6.94
N VAL A 62 7.39 -3.53 5.80
CA VAL A 62 7.52 -4.57 4.76
C VAL A 62 8.78 -4.38 3.91
N ASN A 63 9.38 -3.18 3.91
CA ASN A 63 10.59 -2.85 3.14
C ASN A 63 11.85 -2.74 3.98
N ARG A 64 11.79 -3.04 5.27
CA ARG A 64 13.02 -3.24 6.05
C ARG A 64 13.69 -4.55 5.61
N PRO A 65 14.97 -4.53 5.22
CA PRO A 65 15.73 -5.73 4.88
C PRO A 65 15.90 -6.67 6.08
#